data_AF-A0A9K3D8C8-F1
#
_entry.id   AF-A0A9K3D8C8-F1
#
_cell.length_a   1.000
_cell.length_b   1.000
_cell.length_c   1.000
_cell.angle_alpha   90.00
_cell.angle_beta   90.00
_cell.angle_gamma   90.00
#
_symmetry.space_group_name_H-M   'P 1'
#
loop_
_entity.id
_entity.type
_entity.pdbx_description
1 polymer ?
#
loop_
_entity_poly.entity_id
_entity_poly.type
_entity_poly.pdbx_seq_one_letter_code
_entity_poly.pdbx_strand_id
1 'polypeptide(L)'
;DSGAYVIRGVDEVLQLLDDHIVVTQAMRGSPYIKPFANRVIEWENRLNGIQDVIDRWLACQRLWVYLEPIFSSADIQVQMPTDYKNFSDVDTFWHSASKETLQSPSVMTVTLKANLLEDLTEACDKLEVINKNLAQYLGTKRMAFPRFFFLSNDELLEILSQ
;
A
#
# COMPACT_ATOMS: atom_id res chain seq x y z
N ASP A 1 -4.44 14.42 -13.14
CA ASP A 1 -5.67 13.68 -12.81
C ASP A 1 -5.67 12.31 -13.46
N SER A 2 -5.01 11.34 -12.82
CA SER A 2 -4.96 9.92 -13.25
C SER A 2 -6.27 9.17 -13.01
N GLY A 3 -7.24 9.76 -12.30
CA GLY A 3 -8.51 9.09 -11.95
C GLY A 3 -8.38 8.07 -10.82
N ALA A 4 -7.25 8.08 -10.10
CA ALA A 4 -7.01 7.22 -8.95
C ALA A 4 -7.54 7.86 -7.68
N TYR A 5 -8.11 7.04 -6.79
CA TYR A 5 -8.51 7.47 -5.46
C TYR A 5 -7.45 7.03 -4.45
N VAL A 6 -7.16 7.90 -3.49
CA VAL A 6 -6.27 7.60 -2.37
C VAL A 6 -7.06 7.69 -1.08
N ILE A 7 -6.81 6.74 -0.18
CA ILE A 7 -7.40 6.72 1.16
C ILE A 7 -6.78 7.86 1.97
N ARG A 8 -7.63 8.62 2.67
CA ARG A 8 -7.28 9.72 3.58
C ARG A 8 -8.12 9.65 4.84
N GLY A 9 -7.68 10.31 5.91
CA GLY A 9 -8.45 10.43 7.15
C GLY A 9 -8.67 9.10 7.88
N VAL A 10 -7.70 8.20 7.80
CA VAL A 10 -7.75 6.88 8.47
C VAL A 10 -7.45 6.95 9.97
N ASP A 11 -6.95 8.09 10.46
CA ASP A 11 -6.48 8.23 11.83
C ASP A 11 -7.58 7.93 12.87
N GLU A 12 -8.80 8.42 12.65
CA GLU A 12 -9.94 8.15 13.53
C GLU A 12 -10.34 6.66 13.50
N VAL A 13 -10.25 6.02 12.33
CA VAL A 13 -10.55 4.60 12.16
C VAL A 13 -9.51 3.74 12.89
N LEU A 14 -8.24 4.07 12.72
CA LEU A 14 -7.12 3.38 13.38
C LEU A 14 -7.20 3.53 14.90
N GLN A 15 -7.47 4.73 15.39
CA GLN A 15 -7.66 4.98 16.82
C GLN A 15 -8.82 4.13 17.38
N LEU A 16 -9.96 4.12 16.70
CA LEU A 16 -11.12 3.33 17.12
C LEU A 16 -10.82 1.82 17.08
N LEU A 17 -10.09 1.37 16.07
CA LEU A 17 -9.68 -0.02 15.92
C LEU A 17 -8.77 -0.46 17.08
N ASP A 18 -7.75 0.33 17.40
CA ASP A 18 -6.82 0.06 18.50
C ASP A 18 -7.56 0.01 19.85
N ASP A 19 -8.47 0.95 20.10
CA ASP A 19 -9.30 0.96 21.30
C ASP A 19 -10.14 -0.32 21.41
N HIS A 20 -10.76 -0.76 20.31
CA HIS A 20 -11.52 -2.01 20.26
C HIS A 20 -10.66 -3.26 20.45
N ILE A 21 -9.43 -3.28 19.92
CA ILE A 21 -8.48 -4.38 20.13
C ILE A 21 -8.12 -4.49 21.60
N VAL A 22 -7.75 -3.37 22.25
CA VAL A 22 -7.41 -3.33 23.68
C VAL A 22 -8.57 -3.81 24.55
N VAL A 23 -9.79 -3.33 24.28
CA VAL A 23 -11.00 -3.75 25.02
C VAL A 23 -11.26 -5.24 24.82
N THR A 24 -11.10 -5.76 23.61
CA THR A 24 -11.31 -7.19 23.30
C THR A 24 -10.28 -8.08 24.02
N GLN A 25 -9.02 -7.66 24.06
CA GLN A 25 -7.96 -8.35 24.81
C GLN A 25 -8.22 -8.34 26.31
N ALA A 26 -8.71 -7.23 26.88
CA ALA A 26 -9.11 -7.15 28.27
C ALA A 26 -10.26 -8.12 28.60
N MET A 27 -11.27 -8.23 27.71
CA MET A 27 -12.35 -9.20 27.86
C MET A 27 -11.82 -10.65 27.83
N ARG A 28 -10.88 -10.94 26.93
CA ARG A 28 -10.24 -12.26 26.83
C ARG A 28 -9.49 -12.67 28.10
N GLY A 29 -8.88 -11.71 28.81
CA GLY A 29 -8.21 -11.92 30.10
C GLY A 29 -9.16 -12.11 31.30
N SER A 30 -10.47 -11.92 31.11
CA SER A 30 -11.45 -12.01 32.21
C SER A 30 -11.63 -13.46 32.71
N PRO A 31 -11.69 -13.70 34.03
CA PRO A 31 -12.06 -15.01 34.58
C PRO A 31 -13.42 -15.54 34.13
N TYR A 32 -14.31 -14.63 33.68
CA TYR A 32 -15.67 -14.93 33.24
C TYR A 32 -15.79 -15.10 31.71
N ILE A 33 -14.68 -15.20 30.98
CA ILE A 33 -14.66 -15.29 29.51
C ILE A 33 -15.29 -16.59 28.96
N LYS A 34 -15.28 -17.68 29.74
CA LYS A 34 -15.71 -19.03 29.29
C LYS A 34 -16.97 -19.07 28.40
N PRO A 35 -18.12 -18.48 28.76
CA PRO A 35 -19.32 -18.49 27.91
C PRO A 35 -19.18 -17.72 26.59
N PHE A 36 -18.23 -16.79 26.48
CA PHE A 36 -18.06 -15.91 25.32
C PHE A 36 -16.74 -16.11 24.57
N ALA A 37 -15.90 -17.07 24.99
CA ALA A 37 -14.53 -17.22 24.53
C ALA A 37 -14.43 -17.30 23.00
N ASN A 38 -15.24 -18.15 22.36
CA ASN A 38 -15.22 -18.29 20.90
C ASN A 38 -15.57 -16.99 20.19
N ARG A 39 -16.62 -16.28 20.65
CA ARG A 39 -17.05 -15.01 20.07
C ARG A 39 -15.98 -13.92 20.22
N VAL A 40 -15.29 -13.88 21.36
CA VAL A 40 -14.20 -12.91 21.59
C VAL A 40 -12.99 -13.22 20.71
N ILE A 41 -12.63 -14.50 20.55
CA ILE A 41 -11.53 -14.91 19.65
C ILE A 41 -11.87 -14.57 18.19
N GLU A 42 -13.08 -14.89 17.72
CA GLU A 42 -13.51 -14.54 16.37
C GLU A 42 -13.50 -13.02 16.14
N TRP A 43 -13.94 -12.25 17.13
CA TRP A 43 -13.93 -10.80 17.06
C TRP A 43 -12.50 -10.22 17.05
N GLU A 44 -11.61 -10.73 17.92
CA GLU A 44 -10.19 -10.35 17.94
C GLU A 44 -9.52 -10.63 16.59
N ASN A 45 -9.71 -11.82 16.04
CA ASN A 45 -9.19 -12.18 14.71
C ASN A 45 -9.71 -11.23 13.62
N ARG A 46 -10.98 -10.82 13.70
CA ARG A 46 -11.57 -9.87 12.75
C ARG A 46 -10.96 -8.48 12.88
N LEU A 47 -10.74 -7.99 14.10
CA LEU A 47 -10.09 -6.69 14.33
C LEU A 47 -8.65 -6.69 13.83
N ASN A 48 -7.88 -7.73 14.13
CA ASN A 48 -6.51 -7.87 13.64
C ASN A 48 -6.45 -7.93 12.11
N GLY A 49 -7.36 -8.70 11.47
CA GLY A 49 -7.42 -8.74 10.01
C GLY A 49 -7.79 -7.39 9.37
N ILE A 50 -8.58 -6.56 10.05
CA ILE A 50 -8.85 -5.18 9.61
C ILE A 50 -7.56 -4.35 9.67
N GLN A 51 -6.80 -4.46 10.77
CA GLN A 51 -5.54 -3.74 10.95
C GLN A 51 -4.55 -4.12 9.85
N ASP A 52 -4.36 -5.42 9.60
CA ASP A 52 -3.46 -5.93 8.56
C ASP A 52 -3.80 -5.37 7.17
N VAL A 53 -5.09 -5.32 6.82
CA VAL A 53 -5.54 -4.77 5.52
C VAL A 53 -5.28 -3.27 5.45
N ILE A 54 -5.60 -2.50 6.50
CA ILE A 54 -5.38 -1.05 6.49
C ILE A 54 -3.89 -0.73 6.38
N ASP A 55 -3.05 -1.38 7.18
CA ASP A 55 -1.60 -1.16 7.19
C ASP A 55 -0.99 -1.49 5.83
N ARG A 56 -1.37 -2.62 5.24
CA ARG A 56 -0.86 -3.02 3.93
C ARG A 56 -1.35 -2.10 2.83
N TRP A 57 -2.61 -1.66 2.86
CA TRP A 57 -3.15 -0.71 1.90
C TRP A 57 -2.41 0.62 1.96
N LEU A 58 -2.19 1.17 3.16
CA LEU A 58 -1.49 2.44 3.33
C LEU A 58 -0.01 2.34 2.92
N ALA A 59 0.65 1.21 3.19
CA ALA A 59 2.01 0.96 2.72
C ALA A 59 2.08 0.93 1.18
N CYS A 60 1.17 0.17 0.55
CA CYS A 60 1.06 0.09 -0.90
C CYS A 60 0.77 1.47 -1.52
N GLN A 61 -0.14 2.25 -0.90
CA GLN A 61 -0.49 3.59 -1.36
C GLN A 61 0.72 4.53 -1.40
N ARG A 62 1.56 4.52 -0.35
CA ARG A 62 2.73 5.40 -0.29
C ARG A 62 3.71 5.11 -1.43
N LEU A 63 3.96 3.84 -1.71
CA LEU A 63 4.83 3.43 -2.82
C LEU A 63 4.19 3.77 -4.17
N TRP A 64 2.91 3.47 -4.34
CA TRP A 64 2.20 3.72 -5.59
C TRP A 64 2.17 5.22 -5.92
N VAL A 65 1.82 6.09 -4.96
CA VAL A 65 1.80 7.55 -5.15
C VAL A 65 3.18 8.11 -5.53
N TYR A 66 4.26 7.55 -4.99
CA TYR A 66 5.62 7.96 -5.34
C TYR A 66 6.02 7.48 -6.74
N LEU A 67 5.66 6.24 -7.11
CA LEU A 67 6.07 5.62 -8.37
C LEU A 67 5.21 6.05 -9.56
N GLU A 68 3.92 6.39 -9.36
CA GLU A 68 2.98 6.79 -10.41
C GLU A 68 3.49 7.92 -11.33
N PRO A 69 3.95 9.08 -10.83
CA PRO A 69 4.42 10.14 -11.71
C PRO A 69 5.71 9.74 -12.46
N ILE A 70 6.54 8.89 -11.87
CA ILE A 70 7.81 8.43 -12.44
C ILE A 70 7.54 7.46 -13.59
N PHE A 71 6.71 6.46 -13.35
CA PHE A 71 6.37 5.43 -14.33
C PHE A 71 5.34 5.87 -15.36
N SER A 72 4.70 7.04 -15.18
CA SER A 72 3.90 7.69 -16.21
C SER A 72 4.73 8.36 -17.32
N SER A 73 6.05 8.52 -17.13
CA SER A 73 6.94 9.09 -18.15
C SER A 73 7.29 8.09 -19.25
N ALA A 74 7.25 8.55 -20.51
CA ALA A 74 7.62 7.75 -21.68
C ALA A 74 9.08 7.29 -21.65
N ASP A 75 9.98 8.07 -21.03
CA ASP A 75 11.40 7.71 -20.95
C ASP A 75 11.64 6.49 -20.05
N ILE A 76 10.94 6.43 -18.92
CA ILE A 76 11.02 5.28 -18.00
C ILE A 76 10.48 4.02 -18.66
N GLN A 77 9.44 4.13 -19.51
CA GLN A 77 8.94 2.99 -20.27
C GLN A 77 10.01 2.37 -21.19
N VAL A 78 10.85 3.21 -21.81
CA VAL A 78 11.93 2.74 -22.69
C VAL A 78 13.12 2.20 -21.88
N GLN A 79 13.45 2.84 -20.77
CA GLN A 79 14.64 2.50 -19.96
C GLN A 79 14.40 1.28 -19.05
N MET A 80 13.18 1.09 -18.56
CA MET A 80 12.80 0.04 -17.61
C MET A 80 11.49 -0.67 -18.02
N PRO A 81 11.45 -1.34 -19.21
CA PRO A 81 10.21 -1.86 -19.79
C PRO A 81 9.55 -2.97 -18.95
N THR A 82 10.35 -3.81 -18.30
CA THR A 82 9.84 -4.89 -17.44
C THR A 82 9.17 -4.33 -16.19
N ASP A 83 9.82 -3.38 -15.52
CA ASP A 83 9.28 -2.72 -14.33
C ASP A 83 8.06 -1.87 -14.67
N TYR A 84 8.05 -1.20 -15.84
CA TYR A 84 6.90 -0.46 -16.34
C TYR A 84 5.68 -1.36 -16.53
N LYS A 85 5.85 -2.55 -17.12
CA LYS A 85 4.74 -3.51 -17.28
C LYS A 85 4.20 -3.95 -15.91
N ASN A 86 5.07 -4.30 -14.98
CA ASN A 86 4.67 -4.69 -13.63
C ASN A 86 3.96 -3.56 -12.89
N PHE A 87 4.42 -2.31 -13.05
CA PHE A 87 3.77 -1.14 -12.49
C PHE A 87 2.36 -0.96 -13.08
N SER A 88 2.20 -1.09 -14.39
CA SER A 88 0.90 -0.98 -15.06
C SER A 88 -0.12 -2.02 -14.59
N ASP A 89 0.32 -3.25 -14.27
CA ASP A 89 -0.54 -4.29 -13.71
C ASP A 89 -1.03 -3.89 -12.31
N VAL A 90 -0.11 -3.39 -11.46
CA VAL A 90 -0.44 -2.90 -10.12
C VAL A 90 -1.33 -1.65 -10.18
N ASP A 91 -1.08 -0.75 -11.12
CA ASP A 91 -1.87 0.46 -11.33
C ASP A 91 -3.33 0.14 -11.69
N THR A 92 -3.53 -0.82 -12.59
CA THR A 92 -4.87 -1.30 -12.96
C THR A 92 -5.60 -1.88 -11.76
N PHE A 93 -4.91 -2.71 -10.96
CA PHE A 93 -5.45 -3.24 -9.71
C PHE A 93 -5.81 -2.11 -8.73
N TRP A 94 -4.91 -1.12 -8.55
CA TRP A 94 -5.11 0.00 -7.64
C TRP A 94 -6.37 0.80 -7.99
N HIS A 95 -6.54 1.14 -9.26
CA HIS A 95 -7.73 1.83 -9.76
C HIS A 95 -9.02 1.04 -9.51
N SER A 96 -9.00 -0.27 -9.78
CA SER A 96 -10.15 -1.15 -9.55
C SER A 96 -10.51 -1.22 -8.07
N ALA A 97 -9.54 -1.54 -7.21
CA ALA A 97 -9.71 -1.70 -5.77
C ALA A 97 -10.17 -0.39 -5.09
N SER A 98 -9.58 0.75 -5.50
CA SER A 98 -9.92 2.06 -4.95
C SER A 98 -11.32 2.52 -5.37
N LYS A 99 -11.72 2.26 -6.62
CA LYS A 99 -13.07 2.57 -7.11
C LYS A 99 -14.13 1.72 -6.42
N GLU A 100 -13.88 0.44 -6.23
CA GLU A 100 -14.80 -0.46 -5.53
C GLU A 100 -14.93 -0.09 -4.05
N THR A 101 -13.84 0.32 -3.42
CA THR A 101 -13.83 0.81 -2.02
C THR A 101 -14.61 2.12 -1.89
N LEU A 102 -14.55 3.00 -2.89
CA LEU A 102 -15.35 4.23 -2.89
C LEU A 102 -16.87 3.94 -2.95
N GLN A 103 -17.28 2.88 -3.64
CA GLN A 103 -18.69 2.48 -3.73
C GLN A 103 -19.22 1.91 -2.40
N SER A 104 -18.34 1.34 -1.57
CA SER A 104 -18.69 0.78 -0.27
C SER A 104 -17.60 1.12 0.75
N PRO A 105 -17.59 2.34 1.32
CA PRO A 105 -16.50 2.85 2.15
C PRO A 105 -16.45 2.26 3.56
N SER A 106 -17.39 1.39 3.90
CA SER A 106 -17.41 0.70 5.20
C SER A 106 -16.17 -0.18 5.34
N VAL A 107 -15.27 0.19 6.25
CA VAL A 107 -14.04 -0.56 6.56
C VAL A 107 -14.36 -2.02 6.84
N MET A 108 -15.38 -2.28 7.65
CA MET A 108 -15.84 -3.63 8.00
C MET A 108 -16.31 -4.45 6.81
N THR A 109 -16.69 -3.81 5.70
CA THR A 109 -17.17 -4.47 4.48
C THR A 109 -16.03 -4.65 3.49
N VAL A 110 -15.14 -3.67 3.37
CA VAL A 110 -13.98 -3.71 2.47
C VAL A 110 -13.01 -4.79 2.91
N THR A 111 -12.67 -4.86 4.20
CA THR A 111 -11.72 -5.85 4.74
C THR A 111 -12.25 -7.28 4.75
N LEU A 112 -13.56 -7.47 4.57
CA LEU A 112 -14.18 -8.79 4.43
C LEU A 112 -14.14 -9.35 3.00
N LYS A 113 -13.68 -8.55 2.03
CA LYS A 113 -13.54 -9.06 0.66
C LYS A 113 -12.50 -10.16 0.62
N ALA A 114 -12.88 -11.27 0.01
CA ALA A 114 -11.99 -12.41 -0.16
C ALA A 114 -10.73 -11.98 -0.92
N ASN A 115 -9.58 -12.49 -0.45
CA ASN A 115 -8.25 -12.29 -1.05
C ASN A 115 -7.74 -10.85 -1.08
N LEU A 116 -8.47 -9.86 -0.56
CA LEU A 116 -8.04 -8.47 -0.63
C LEU A 116 -6.65 -8.25 0.01
N LEU A 117 -6.41 -8.86 1.18
CA LEU A 117 -5.11 -8.78 1.84
C LEU A 117 -4.00 -9.42 1.01
N GLU A 118 -4.28 -10.56 0.37
CA GLU A 118 -3.32 -11.27 -0.48
C GLU A 118 -2.99 -10.44 -1.73
N ASP A 119 -4.02 -9.91 -2.40
CA ASP A 119 -3.87 -9.07 -3.60
C ASP A 119 -3.10 -7.78 -3.29
N LEU A 120 -3.42 -7.11 -2.17
CA LEU A 120 -2.66 -5.94 -1.69
C LEU A 120 -1.21 -6.31 -1.33
N THR A 121 -1.01 -7.52 -0.80
CA THR A 121 0.32 -8.01 -0.46
C THR A 121 1.16 -8.18 -1.72
N GLU A 122 0.63 -8.90 -2.72
CA GLU A 122 1.31 -9.09 -4.00
C GLU A 122 1.57 -7.76 -4.72
N ALA A 123 0.58 -6.86 -4.75
CA ALA A 123 0.72 -5.55 -5.38
C ALA A 123 1.83 -4.71 -4.74
N CYS A 124 1.86 -4.66 -3.41
CA CYS A 124 2.86 -3.88 -2.68
C CYS A 124 4.26 -4.52 -2.79
N ASP A 125 4.37 -5.86 -2.80
CA ASP A 125 5.66 -6.54 -3.03
C ASP A 125 6.23 -6.22 -4.42
N LYS A 126 5.37 -6.18 -5.45
CA LYS A 126 5.77 -5.73 -6.79
C LYS A 126 6.29 -4.29 -6.78
N LEU A 127 5.60 -3.38 -6.08
CA LEU A 127 6.03 -1.98 -5.97
C LEU A 127 7.36 -1.84 -5.21
N GLU A 128 7.59 -2.65 -4.16
CA GLU A 128 8.86 -2.67 -3.44
C GLU A 128 10.03 -3.11 -4.34
N VAL A 129 9.82 -4.14 -5.16
CA VAL A 129 10.79 -4.59 -6.18
C VAL A 129 11.04 -3.51 -7.21
N ILE A 130 9.99 -2.89 -7.74
CA ILE A 130 10.10 -1.78 -8.71
C ILE A 130 10.90 -0.61 -8.11
N ASN A 131 10.60 -0.22 -6.87
CA ASN A 131 11.31 0.87 -6.19
C ASN A 131 12.80 0.54 -5.99
N LYS A 132 13.13 -0.71 -5.66
CA LYS A 132 14.52 -1.17 -5.56
C LYS A 132 15.24 -1.11 -6.91
N ASN A 133 14.58 -1.57 -7.97
CA ASN A 133 15.14 -1.55 -9.33
C ASN A 133 15.35 -0.11 -9.82
N LEU A 134 14.42 0.80 -9.50
CA LEU A 134 14.55 2.23 -9.79
C LEU A 134 15.76 2.83 -9.06
N ALA A 135 15.95 2.53 -7.78
CA ALA A 135 17.10 3.00 -7.02
C ALA A 135 18.43 2.48 -7.61
N GLN A 136 18.47 1.23 -8.05
CA GLN A 136 19.63 0.67 -8.74
C GLN A 136 19.90 1.38 -10.07
N TYR A 137 18.85 1.61 -10.87
CA TYR A 137 18.95 2.34 -12.13
C TYR A 137 19.54 3.75 -11.92
N LEU A 138 19.02 4.52 -10.97
CA LEU A 138 19.55 5.85 -10.61
C LEU A 138 21.01 5.76 -10.14
N GLY A 139 21.37 4.73 -9.38
CA GLY A 139 22.74 4.44 -8.99
C GLY A 139 23.68 4.25 -10.18
N THR A 140 23.26 3.53 -11.22
CA THR A 140 24.08 3.36 -12.44
C THR A 140 24.28 4.68 -13.18
N LYS A 141 23.27 5.56 -13.23
CA LYS A 141 23.39 6.90 -13.82
C LYS A 141 24.34 7.79 -13.03
N ARG A 142 24.32 7.72 -11.70
CA ARG A 142 25.28 8.43 -10.84
C ARG A 142 26.73 7.98 -11.08
N MET A 143 26.96 6.67 -11.25
CA MET A 143 28.29 6.14 -11.56
C MET A 143 28.80 6.60 -12.94
N ALA A 144 27.90 6.71 -13.93
CA ALA A 144 28.26 7.18 -15.26
C ALA A 144 28.57 8.69 -15.30
N PHE A 145 27.94 9.49 -14.44
CA PHE A 145 28.16 10.93 -14.35
C PHE A 145 28.26 11.41 -12.90
N PRO A 146 29.50 11.53 -12.35
CA PRO A 146 29.71 11.78 -10.91
C PRO A 146 29.07 13.05 -10.34
N ARG A 147 28.69 14.04 -11.17
CA ARG A 147 27.96 15.23 -10.66
C ARG A 147 26.55 14.89 -10.18
N PHE A 148 25.94 13.80 -10.65
CA PHE A 148 24.62 13.37 -10.19
C PHE A 148 24.61 12.86 -8.73
N PHE A 149 25.77 12.66 -8.09
CA PHE A 149 25.83 12.37 -6.66
C PHE A 149 25.41 13.58 -5.79
N PHE A 150 25.44 14.80 -6.33
CA PHE A 150 24.99 15.99 -5.61
C PHE A 150 23.47 16.22 -5.69
N LEU A 151 22.76 15.41 -6.49
CA LEU A 151 21.33 15.53 -6.70
C LEU A 151 20.58 14.48 -5.88
N SER A 152 19.46 14.89 -5.31
CA SER A 152 18.45 13.98 -4.77
C SER A 152 17.89 13.06 -5.88
N ASN A 153 17.18 12.00 -5.49
CA ASN A 153 16.55 11.11 -6.47
C ASN A 153 15.51 11.86 -7.32
N ASP A 154 14.73 12.74 -6.70
CA ASP A 154 13.68 13.50 -7.37
C ASP A 154 14.28 14.48 -8.41
N GLU A 155 15.32 15.23 -8.03
CA GLU A 155 16.02 16.13 -8.97
C GLU A 155 16.69 15.35 -10.12
N LEU A 156 17.24 14.17 -9.84
CA LEU A 156 17.84 13.33 -10.86
C LEU A 156 16.78 12.78 -11.82
N LEU A 157 15.63 12.37 -11.31
CA LEU A 157 14.51 11.91 -12.11
C LEU A 157 13.95 13.03 -12.98
N GLU A 158 13.82 14.24 -12.45
CA GLU A 158 13.35 15.41 -13.20
C GLU A 158 14.28 15.69 -14.40
N ILE A 159 15.60 15.64 -14.22
CA ILE A 159 16.58 15.81 -15.30
C ILE A 159 16.53 14.66 -16.32
N LEU A 160 16.26 13.43 -15.88
CA LEU A 160 16.19 12.26 -16.76
C LEU A 160 14.87 12.13 -17.53
N SER A 161 13.83 12.84 -17.07
CA SER A 161 12.49 12.86 -17.67
C SER A 161 12.27 13.99 -18.69
N GLN A 162 13.29 14.81 -18.94
CA GLN A 162 13.33 15.86 -19.97
C GLN A 162 14.02 15.34 -21.24
#